data_AF-A0AAW3BDC2-F1
#
_entry.id   AF-A0AAW3BDC2-F1
#
_cell.length_a   1.000
_cell.length_b   1.000
_cell.length_c   1.000
_cell.angle_alpha   90.00
_cell.angle_beta   90.00
_cell.angle_gamma   90.00
#
_symmetry.space_group_name_H-M   'P 1'
#
loop_
_entity.id
_entity.type
_entity.pdbx_description
1 polymer ?
#
loop_
_entity_poly.entity_id
_entity_poly.type
_entity_poly.pdbx_seq_one_letter_code
_entity_poly.pdbx_strand_id
1 'polypeptide(L)'
;MLCSTHVLLASTAKGYMNRVMVYAHRRRKARYLAPKNAHVRSPLANKMPEEYGNTWDPRSGVEWHNRMRNRNHYRHWPWARWTDDPVRFHQDSVSRRTVSASSTVANAGTPEWNYYAEVGQAYETPSHFPLSYTAPFIYQYTAQCWSREDLQLYLERIEQNSGLRTIADVVSMKEALYTWWHSAAMDTVPLGVLQHLELVSCDIVAQNTRKSYRIEQHERGILRTREMERYYALPHLSGPAMPVQLTQPSGEYPNGKYTLMVDGVEIHPLQRPDARYTHNMYPA
;
A
#
# COMPACT_ATOMS: atom_id res chain seq x y z
N MET A 1 -46.30 -48.55 -51.56
CA MET A 1 -45.22 -48.93 -50.63
C MET A 1 -44.39 -47.69 -50.34
N LEU A 2 -43.88 -47.62 -49.12
CA LEU A 2 -43.58 -46.39 -48.36
C LEU A 2 -42.44 -45.55 -48.95
N CYS A 3 -42.70 -44.24 -49.12
CA CYS A 3 -41.68 -43.22 -49.28
C CYS A 3 -40.91 -43.06 -47.96
N SER A 4 -39.62 -43.41 -47.94
CA SER A 4 -38.73 -43.13 -46.83
C SER A 4 -38.16 -41.72 -46.97
N THR A 5 -38.65 -40.80 -46.14
CA THR A 5 -38.11 -39.46 -45.98
C THR A 5 -36.82 -39.49 -45.15
N HIS A 6 -35.75 -38.93 -45.70
CA HIS A 6 -34.51 -38.62 -44.99
C HIS A 6 -34.76 -37.53 -43.94
N VAL A 7 -34.42 -37.79 -42.68
CA VAL A 7 -34.40 -36.77 -41.63
C VAL A 7 -33.00 -36.17 -41.56
N LEU A 8 -32.88 -34.94 -42.08
CA LEU A 8 -31.77 -34.03 -41.89
C LEU A 8 -31.64 -33.67 -40.39
N LEU A 9 -30.49 -34.00 -39.79
CA LEU A 9 -30.04 -33.41 -38.53
C LEU A 9 -29.50 -32.01 -38.81
N ALA A 10 -30.40 -31.02 -38.83
CA ALA A 10 -30.05 -29.60 -38.82
C ALA A 10 -30.36 -29.00 -37.44
N SER A 11 -29.29 -28.61 -36.76
CA SER A 11 -29.16 -27.44 -35.87
C SER A 11 -30.39 -26.98 -35.07
N THR A 12 -30.32 -27.06 -33.75
CA THR A 12 -30.74 -25.92 -32.90
C THR A 12 -29.84 -25.82 -31.67
N ALA A 13 -28.94 -24.83 -31.72
CA ALA A 13 -28.40 -24.22 -30.53
C ALA A 13 -29.58 -23.70 -29.68
N LYS A 14 -29.82 -24.32 -28.52
CA LYS A 14 -30.73 -23.75 -27.52
C LYS A 14 -29.97 -22.68 -26.75
N GLY A 15 -30.18 -21.45 -27.22
CA GLY A 15 -29.65 -20.25 -26.63
C GLY A 15 -29.94 -20.13 -25.13
N TYR A 16 -28.96 -19.57 -24.45
CA TYR A 16 -29.10 -18.80 -23.23
C TYR A 16 -30.15 -17.70 -23.46
N MET A 17 -31.43 -18.04 -23.34
CA MET A 17 -32.48 -17.05 -23.19
C MET A 17 -32.73 -16.82 -21.71
N ASN A 18 -32.22 -15.66 -21.27
CA ASN A 18 -32.65 -14.90 -20.12
C ASN A 18 -34.11 -15.20 -19.74
N ARG A 19 -34.30 -16.04 -18.71
CA ARG A 19 -35.52 -16.04 -17.91
C ARG A 19 -35.14 -15.72 -16.48
N VAL A 20 -35.23 -14.42 -16.19
CA VAL A 20 -35.51 -13.89 -14.87
C VAL A 20 -36.76 -14.61 -14.35
N MET A 21 -36.57 -15.74 -13.68
CA MET A 21 -37.64 -16.42 -12.96
C MET A 21 -37.75 -15.77 -11.59
N VAL A 22 -38.54 -14.69 -11.54
CA VAL A 22 -39.11 -14.16 -10.31
C VAL A 22 -40.03 -15.24 -9.72
N TYR A 23 -39.50 -16.08 -8.85
CA TYR A 23 -40.35 -16.91 -7.99
C TYR A 23 -40.77 -16.10 -6.77
N ALA A 24 -41.85 -15.34 -6.94
CA ALA A 24 -42.73 -14.98 -5.84
C ALA A 24 -43.45 -16.25 -5.36
N HIS A 25 -42.83 -17.01 -4.44
CA HIS A 25 -43.51 -18.10 -3.75
C HIS A 25 -44.01 -17.65 -2.39
N ARG A 26 -45.34 -17.73 -2.25
CA ARG A 26 -46.18 -17.33 -1.13
C ARG A 26 -45.69 -17.83 0.24
N ARG A 27 -45.93 -16.95 1.22
CA ARG A 27 -45.99 -17.14 2.68
C ARG A 27 -46.43 -18.55 3.12
N ARG A 28 -45.46 -19.36 3.50
CA ARG A 28 -45.46 -20.31 4.63
C ARG A 28 -43.98 -20.43 5.02
N LYS A 29 -43.66 -20.66 6.30
CA LYS A 29 -42.29 -20.73 6.85
C LYS A 29 -41.41 -21.75 6.09
N ALA A 30 -40.94 -21.39 4.92
CA ALA A 30 -39.85 -22.07 4.24
C ALA A 30 -38.62 -21.70 5.06
N ARG A 31 -38.18 -22.63 5.92
CA ARG A 31 -36.81 -22.61 6.43
C ARG A 31 -35.95 -22.34 5.21
N TYR A 32 -35.23 -21.22 5.21
CA TYR A 32 -34.30 -20.88 4.14
C TYR A 32 -33.45 -22.12 3.86
N LEU A 33 -33.72 -22.79 2.74
CA LEU A 33 -32.88 -23.88 2.29
C LEU A 33 -31.52 -23.27 2.00
N ALA A 34 -30.46 -23.88 2.53
CA ALA A 34 -29.11 -23.41 2.31
C ALA A 34 -28.86 -23.29 0.80
N PRO A 35 -28.11 -22.27 0.34
CA PRO A 35 -27.80 -22.11 -1.08
C PRO A 35 -27.23 -23.42 -1.65
N LYS A 36 -27.63 -23.78 -2.87
CA LYS A 36 -27.21 -25.00 -3.56
C LYS A 36 -25.67 -25.12 -3.49
N ASN A 37 -25.17 -26.31 -3.12
CA ASN A 37 -23.77 -26.61 -2.76
C ASN A 37 -22.67 -26.02 -3.68
N ALA A 38 -22.96 -25.80 -4.97
CA ALA A 38 -22.00 -25.26 -5.94
C ALA A 38 -21.56 -23.81 -5.62
N HIS A 39 -22.44 -22.97 -5.10
CA HIS A 39 -22.09 -21.58 -4.75
C HIS A 39 -21.38 -21.46 -3.39
N VAL A 40 -21.40 -22.52 -2.58
CA VAL A 40 -20.86 -22.51 -1.22
C VAL A 40 -19.37 -22.88 -1.19
N ARG A 41 -18.86 -23.55 -2.22
CA ARG A 41 -17.46 -24.00 -2.34
C ARG A 41 -16.59 -23.10 -3.24
N SER A 42 -17.17 -22.06 -3.82
CA SER A 42 -16.40 -21.11 -4.63
C SER A 42 -15.45 -20.31 -3.73
N PRO A 43 -14.19 -20.05 -4.17
CA PRO A 43 -13.27 -19.15 -3.47
C PRO A 43 -13.79 -17.71 -3.31
N LEU A 44 -14.80 -17.33 -4.11
CA LEU A 44 -15.42 -16.01 -4.11
C LEU A 44 -16.65 -15.91 -3.17
N ALA A 45 -17.07 -17.03 -2.59
CA ALA A 45 -18.27 -17.08 -1.76
C ALA A 45 -18.13 -16.21 -0.51
N ASN A 46 -19.18 -15.44 -0.20
CA ASN A 46 -19.31 -14.57 0.98
C ASN A 46 -18.20 -13.50 1.16
N LYS A 47 -17.43 -13.19 0.11
CA LYS A 47 -16.45 -12.12 0.09
C LYS A 47 -16.98 -10.89 -0.63
N MET A 48 -16.48 -9.72 -0.25
CA MET A 48 -16.65 -8.51 -1.07
C MET A 48 -15.71 -8.59 -2.28
N PRO A 49 -16.06 -7.95 -3.41
CA PRO A 49 -15.24 -8.01 -4.63
C PRO A 49 -13.78 -7.60 -4.44
N GLU A 50 -13.52 -6.63 -3.56
CA GLU A 50 -12.18 -6.16 -3.20
C GLU A 50 -11.32 -7.26 -2.53
N GLU A 51 -11.95 -8.19 -1.82
CA GLU A 51 -11.27 -9.28 -1.11
C GLU A 51 -11.05 -10.53 -1.99
N TYR A 52 -11.48 -10.53 -3.26
CA TYR A 52 -11.37 -11.72 -4.12
C TYR A 52 -9.94 -12.13 -4.42
N GLY A 53 -9.00 -11.18 -4.44
CA GLY A 53 -7.57 -11.47 -4.57
C GLY A 53 -7.00 -12.31 -3.43
N ASN A 54 -7.63 -12.27 -2.25
CA ASN A 54 -7.21 -13.03 -1.07
C ASN A 54 -7.70 -14.48 -1.17
N THR A 55 -6.98 -15.33 -1.90
CA THR A 55 -7.32 -16.76 -2.05
C THR A 55 -6.99 -17.60 -0.81
N TRP A 56 -6.11 -17.09 0.06
CA TRP A 56 -5.60 -17.77 1.25
C TRP A 56 -6.60 -17.86 2.41
N ASP A 57 -7.59 -16.97 2.49
CA ASP A 57 -8.70 -17.05 3.46
C ASP A 57 -10.04 -17.31 2.74
N PRO A 58 -10.38 -18.58 2.44
CA PRO A 58 -11.65 -18.91 1.81
C PRO A 58 -12.82 -18.79 2.81
N ARG A 59 -13.65 -17.74 2.69
CA ARG A 59 -14.91 -17.56 3.45
C ARG A 59 -16.09 -18.40 2.91
N SER A 60 -15.75 -19.59 2.41
CA SER A 60 -16.67 -20.57 1.87
C SER A 60 -17.37 -21.34 3.01
N GLY A 61 -18.47 -22.05 2.71
CA GLY A 61 -19.18 -22.85 3.72
C GLY A 61 -20.46 -22.22 4.28
N VAL A 62 -21.30 -23.10 4.85
CA VAL A 62 -22.62 -22.75 5.40
C VAL A 62 -22.50 -21.89 6.65
N GLU A 63 -21.44 -22.09 7.44
CA GLU A 63 -21.19 -21.33 8.65
C GLU A 63 -20.89 -19.87 8.34
N TRP A 64 -19.93 -19.59 7.44
CA TRP A 64 -19.63 -18.25 6.97
C TRP A 64 -20.84 -17.56 6.35
N HIS A 65 -21.64 -18.30 5.58
CA HIS A 65 -22.91 -17.79 5.06
C HIS A 65 -23.87 -17.34 6.18
N ASN A 66 -23.98 -18.13 7.26
CA ASN A 66 -24.84 -17.80 8.40
C ASN A 66 -24.28 -16.66 9.25
N ARG A 67 -22.95 -16.57 9.42
CA ARG A 67 -22.26 -15.47 10.10
C ARG A 67 -22.50 -14.15 9.37
N MET A 68 -22.24 -14.09 8.06
CA MET A 68 -22.43 -12.87 7.26
C MET A 68 -23.89 -12.42 7.17
N ARG A 69 -24.84 -13.34 7.33
CA ARG A 69 -26.29 -13.02 7.36
C ARG A 69 -26.87 -12.94 8.78
N ASN A 70 -26.04 -12.99 9.81
CA ASN A 70 -26.43 -12.94 11.22
C ASN A 70 -27.60 -13.91 11.56
N ARG A 71 -27.46 -15.18 11.19
CA ARG A 71 -28.50 -16.22 11.38
C ARG A 71 -28.21 -17.14 12.55
N ASN A 72 -29.28 -17.62 13.19
CA ASN A 72 -29.25 -18.62 14.27
C ASN A 72 -28.29 -18.20 15.40
N HIS A 73 -27.30 -19.05 15.71
CA HIS A 73 -26.26 -18.83 16.70
C HIS A 73 -25.42 -17.57 16.45
N TYR A 74 -25.39 -17.05 15.21
CA TYR A 74 -24.63 -15.86 14.81
C TYR A 74 -25.45 -14.57 14.76
N ARG A 75 -26.63 -14.52 15.41
CA ARG A 75 -27.52 -13.35 15.37
C ARG A 75 -26.85 -12.02 15.75
N HIS A 76 -25.84 -12.06 16.62
CA HIS A 76 -25.12 -10.88 17.11
C HIS A 76 -23.64 -10.89 16.74
N TRP A 77 -23.27 -11.51 15.63
CA TRP A 77 -21.88 -11.55 15.16
C TRP A 77 -21.34 -10.14 14.77
N PRO A 78 -20.04 -9.84 14.99
CA PRO A 78 -19.11 -10.59 15.85
C PRO A 78 -19.38 -10.31 17.34
N TRP A 79 -18.98 -11.27 18.19
CA TRP A 79 -19.21 -11.19 19.64
C TRP A 79 -18.24 -10.25 20.38
N ALA A 80 -17.05 -10.06 19.83
CA ALA A 80 -16.13 -8.99 20.22
C ALA A 80 -16.07 -7.99 19.07
N ARG A 81 -16.28 -6.71 19.37
CA ARG A 81 -16.38 -5.63 18.39
C ARG A 81 -15.36 -4.54 18.70
N TRP A 82 -15.13 -3.67 17.71
CA TRP A 82 -14.20 -2.54 17.84
C TRP A 82 -14.49 -1.63 19.03
N THR A 83 -15.76 -1.53 19.42
CA THR A 83 -16.21 -0.71 20.56
C THR A 83 -16.12 -1.44 21.89
N ASP A 84 -15.47 -2.59 21.97
CA ASP A 84 -15.23 -3.28 23.22
C ASP A 84 -13.75 -3.07 23.60
N ASP A 85 -13.47 -2.20 24.57
CA ASP A 85 -12.13 -1.99 25.14
C ASP A 85 -12.02 -2.80 26.45
N PRO A 86 -11.44 -4.02 26.43
CA PRO A 86 -11.30 -4.84 27.63
C PRO A 86 -10.18 -4.36 28.55
N VAL A 87 -9.35 -3.41 28.13
CA VAL A 87 -8.21 -2.89 28.92
C VAL A 87 -8.69 -1.77 29.82
N ARG A 88 -9.40 -0.78 29.26
CA ARG A 88 -9.84 0.41 30.00
C ARG A 88 -11.33 0.46 30.29
N PHE A 89 -12.12 -0.43 29.68
CA PHE A 89 -13.57 -0.44 29.85
C PHE A 89 -14.22 0.91 29.51
N HIS A 90 -13.67 1.64 28.54
CA HIS A 90 -14.08 3.00 28.15
C HIS A 90 -14.02 4.04 29.27
N GLN A 91 -13.16 3.82 30.27
CA GLN A 91 -12.93 4.77 31.34
C GLN A 91 -11.66 5.58 31.07
N ASP A 92 -11.73 6.86 31.44
CA ASP A 92 -10.59 7.78 31.38
C ASP A 92 -9.52 7.35 32.42
N SER A 93 -8.28 7.19 31.98
CA SER A 93 -7.15 6.71 32.79
C SER A 93 -6.50 7.82 33.64
N VAL A 94 -6.96 9.06 33.50
CA VAL A 94 -6.39 10.24 34.18
C VAL A 94 -6.51 10.12 35.70
N SER A 95 -5.37 10.15 36.38
CA SER A 95 -5.30 10.17 37.85
C SER A 95 -5.70 11.54 38.39
N ARG A 96 -6.92 11.63 38.94
CA ARG A 96 -7.43 12.83 39.63
C ARG A 96 -7.18 12.81 41.14
N ARG A 97 -6.44 11.83 41.64
CA ARG A 97 -6.17 11.60 43.08
C ARG A 97 -4.81 12.20 43.49
N THR A 98 -4.56 13.45 43.14
CA THR A 98 -3.36 14.16 43.61
C THR A 98 -3.53 14.67 45.04
N VAL A 99 -2.45 14.71 45.82
CA VAL A 99 -2.48 15.13 47.25
C VAL A 99 -2.86 16.60 47.39
N SER A 100 -2.49 17.44 46.43
CA SER A 100 -2.90 18.84 46.36
C SER A 100 -3.86 19.09 45.19
N ALA A 101 -4.90 19.88 45.44
CA ALA A 101 -5.84 20.30 44.40
C ALA A 101 -5.17 21.14 43.30
N SER A 102 -4.09 21.85 43.63
CA SER A 102 -3.29 22.66 42.70
C SER A 102 -2.43 21.85 41.73
N SER A 103 -2.18 20.55 41.99
CA SER A 103 -1.39 19.67 41.12
C SER A 103 -2.22 18.76 40.22
N THR A 104 -3.55 18.89 40.24
CA THR A 104 -4.48 18.02 39.49
C THR A 104 -4.26 18.03 37.97
N VAL A 105 -3.60 19.07 37.44
CA VAL A 105 -3.30 19.22 36.00
C VAL A 105 -1.96 18.60 35.59
N ALA A 106 -1.08 18.23 36.54
CA ALA A 106 0.30 17.84 36.24
C ALA A 106 0.44 16.52 35.46
N ASN A 107 -0.55 15.62 35.56
CA ASN A 107 -0.53 14.29 34.93
C ASN A 107 -1.44 14.17 33.70
N ALA A 108 -2.08 15.27 33.28
CA ALA A 108 -2.94 15.28 32.10
C ALA A 108 -2.11 15.04 30.82
N GLY A 109 -2.70 14.39 29.81
CA GLY A 109 -2.05 14.18 28.51
C GLY A 109 -0.82 13.28 28.54
N THR A 110 -0.74 12.35 29.49
CA THR A 110 0.29 11.29 29.47
C THR A 110 -0.11 10.28 28.39
N PRO A 111 0.78 9.94 27.44
CA PRO A 111 0.43 9.02 26.38
C PRO A 111 0.21 7.59 26.88
N GLU A 112 -0.90 6.99 26.46
CA GLU A 112 -1.26 5.60 26.82
C GLU A 112 -0.57 4.56 25.92
N TRP A 113 -0.24 4.95 24.69
CA TRP A 113 0.52 4.18 23.71
C TRP A 113 1.24 5.13 22.74
N ASN A 114 1.94 4.60 21.74
CA ASN A 114 2.75 5.40 20.84
C ASN A 114 1.95 6.01 19.67
N TYR A 115 0.99 6.89 19.96
CA TYR A 115 0.03 7.47 19.00
C TYR A 115 0.55 7.76 17.59
N TYR A 116 1.81 8.18 17.47
CA TYR A 116 2.47 8.51 16.23
C TYR A 116 2.82 7.28 15.38
N ALA A 117 3.42 6.26 16.00
CA ALA A 117 3.88 5.06 15.29
C ALA A 117 2.73 4.19 14.77
N GLU A 118 1.62 4.04 15.51
CA GLU A 118 0.49 3.24 15.02
C GLU A 118 -0.31 3.95 13.92
N VAL A 119 -0.42 5.28 13.98
CA VAL A 119 -1.16 6.05 12.97
C VAL A 119 -0.33 6.19 11.69
N GLY A 120 1.00 6.35 11.82
CA GLY A 120 1.88 6.51 10.67
C GLY A 120 1.58 7.76 9.84
N GLN A 121 1.22 8.86 10.52
CA GLN A 121 0.92 10.12 9.86
C GLN A 121 2.14 10.59 9.06
N ALA A 122 1.91 11.09 7.84
CA ALA A 122 2.99 11.66 7.06
C ALA A 122 3.34 13.06 7.58
N TYR A 123 4.53 13.21 8.17
CA TYR A 123 5.07 14.52 8.51
C TYR A 123 5.82 15.11 7.31
N GLU A 124 5.58 16.39 7.03
CA GLU A 124 6.37 17.21 6.09
C GLU A 124 7.47 18.00 6.83
N THR A 125 7.89 17.51 7.99
CA THR A 125 8.84 18.17 8.88
C THR A 125 10.23 17.51 8.79
N PRO A 126 11.26 18.19 8.27
CA PRO A 126 12.63 17.71 8.32
C PRO A 126 13.17 17.61 9.76
N SER A 127 14.07 16.67 10.01
CA SER A 127 14.59 16.41 11.36
C SER A 127 15.44 17.54 11.96
N HIS A 128 15.94 18.46 11.13
CA HIS A 128 16.72 19.63 11.58
C HIS A 128 15.85 20.83 11.97
N PHE A 129 14.51 20.71 11.86
CA PHE A 129 13.60 21.79 12.24
C PHE A 129 13.50 21.93 13.76
N PRO A 130 13.10 23.12 14.25
CA PRO A 130 12.90 23.33 15.67
C PRO A 130 11.70 22.54 16.22
N LEU A 131 11.69 22.34 17.54
CA LEU A 131 10.69 21.54 18.26
C LEU A 131 9.28 22.15 18.16
N SER A 132 9.15 23.47 18.03
CA SER A 132 7.87 24.17 17.80
C SER A 132 7.05 23.60 16.64
N TYR A 133 7.69 23.01 15.62
CA TYR A 133 7.01 22.35 14.49
C TYR A 133 6.31 21.05 14.87
N THR A 134 6.58 20.50 16.05
CA THR A 134 5.91 19.29 16.57
C THR A 134 4.57 19.59 17.24
N ALA A 135 4.33 20.85 17.64
CA ALA A 135 3.13 21.27 18.37
C ALA A 135 1.81 20.83 17.71
N PRO A 136 1.63 20.97 16.36
CA PRO A 136 0.38 20.56 15.72
C PRO A 136 0.09 19.07 15.86
N PHE A 137 1.12 18.22 15.85
CA PHE A 137 0.99 16.76 15.96
C PHE A 137 0.72 16.34 17.40
N ILE A 138 1.32 17.03 18.37
CA ILE A 138 1.04 16.82 19.80
C ILE A 138 -0.40 17.24 20.12
N TYR A 139 -0.83 18.39 19.60
CA TYR A 139 -2.16 18.96 19.84
C TYR A 139 -3.29 17.99 19.44
N GLN A 140 -3.15 17.24 18.34
CA GLN A 140 -4.18 16.30 17.88
C GLN A 140 -4.62 15.28 18.95
N TYR A 141 -3.69 14.83 19.80
CA TYR A 141 -3.95 13.85 20.85
C TYR A 141 -4.16 14.48 22.23
N THR A 142 -3.85 15.77 22.39
CA THR A 142 -3.80 16.44 23.69
C THR A 142 -4.65 17.70 23.77
N ALA A 143 -5.52 17.96 22.78
CA ALA A 143 -6.35 19.16 22.69
C ALA A 143 -7.28 19.39 23.89
N GLN A 144 -7.64 18.33 24.62
CA GLN A 144 -8.42 18.44 25.86
C GLN A 144 -7.58 18.90 27.06
N CYS A 145 -6.26 18.79 26.97
CA CYS A 145 -5.32 19.11 28.05
C CYS A 145 -4.67 20.48 27.84
N TRP A 146 -4.20 20.77 26.63
CA TRP A 146 -3.44 21.99 26.32
C TRP A 146 -3.90 22.62 25.01
N SER A 147 -3.88 23.95 24.96
CA SER A 147 -4.07 24.67 23.70
C SER A 147 -2.81 24.57 22.83
N ARG A 148 -2.94 24.92 21.56
CA ARG A 148 -1.80 24.97 20.63
C ARG A 148 -0.76 26.00 21.08
N GLU A 149 -1.20 27.13 21.63
CA GLU A 149 -0.33 28.20 22.13
C GLU A 149 0.45 27.74 23.37
N ASP A 150 -0.21 27.02 24.29
CA ASP A 150 0.46 26.44 25.46
C ASP A 150 1.57 25.46 25.03
N LEU A 151 1.26 24.58 24.07
CA LEU A 151 2.24 23.63 23.55
C LEU A 151 3.42 24.33 22.88
N GLN A 152 3.18 25.40 22.11
CA GLN A 152 4.26 26.19 21.53
C GLN A 152 5.15 26.80 22.61
N LEU A 153 4.57 27.41 23.65
CA LEU A 153 5.32 27.99 24.77
C LEU A 153 6.15 26.94 25.52
N TYR A 154 5.59 25.75 25.78
CA TYR A 154 6.35 24.67 26.42
C TYR A 154 7.52 24.21 25.54
N LEU A 155 7.29 24.04 24.24
CA LEU A 155 8.33 23.61 23.29
C LEU A 155 9.43 24.65 23.13
N GLU A 156 9.09 25.94 23.03
CA GLU A 156 10.05 27.04 23.01
C GLU A 156 10.88 27.10 24.29
N ARG A 157 10.26 26.88 25.45
CA ARG A 157 10.96 26.80 26.73
C ARG A 157 11.93 25.63 26.78
N ILE A 158 11.55 24.46 26.24
CA ILE A 158 12.45 23.32 26.11
C ILE A 158 13.63 23.69 25.20
N GLU A 159 13.39 24.29 24.02
CA GLU A 159 14.45 24.70 23.09
C GLU A 159 15.46 25.66 23.72
N GLN A 160 14.97 26.65 24.47
CA GLN A 160 15.81 27.69 25.09
C GLN A 160 16.62 27.17 26.27
N ASN A 161 16.02 26.33 27.12
CA ASN A 161 16.58 26.00 28.43
C ASN A 161 17.24 24.62 28.50
N SER A 162 16.87 23.67 27.63
CA SER A 162 17.46 22.31 27.62
C SER A 162 18.72 22.22 26.75
N GLY A 163 18.92 23.19 25.84
CA GLY A 163 19.98 23.14 24.82
C GLY A 163 19.67 22.25 23.61
N LEU A 164 18.54 21.53 23.63
CA LEU A 164 18.06 20.70 22.51
C LEU A 164 17.19 21.55 21.59
N ARG A 165 17.73 21.96 20.44
CA ARG A 165 17.07 22.93 19.55
C ARG A 165 16.31 22.27 18.42
N THR A 166 16.76 21.11 17.96
CA THR A 166 16.18 20.43 16.81
C THR A 166 15.50 19.13 17.20
N ILE A 167 14.58 18.68 16.35
CA ILE A 167 13.88 17.40 16.50
C ILE A 167 14.88 16.24 16.56
N ALA A 168 15.95 16.29 15.76
CA ALA A 168 17.03 15.30 15.79
C ALA A 168 17.78 15.26 17.12
N ASP A 169 18.01 16.42 17.75
CA ASP A 169 18.69 16.50 19.05
C ASP A 169 17.93 15.73 20.12
N VAL A 170 16.59 15.88 20.16
CA VAL A 170 15.72 15.18 21.12
C VAL A 170 15.86 13.65 21.00
N VAL A 171 15.94 13.12 19.78
CA VAL A 171 16.11 11.67 19.57
C VAL A 171 17.50 11.20 19.98
N SER A 172 18.53 11.96 19.64
CA SER A 172 19.92 11.60 19.95
C SER A 172 20.28 11.76 21.43
N MET A 173 19.64 12.70 22.13
CA MET A 173 19.94 13.09 23.50
C MET A 173 18.72 12.95 24.43
N LYS A 174 17.94 11.88 24.24
CA LYS A 174 16.74 11.58 25.04
C LYS A 174 17.02 11.63 26.55
N GLU A 175 18.10 11.00 26.99
CA GLU A 175 18.44 10.98 28.43
C GLU A 175 18.67 12.38 28.98
N ALA A 176 19.38 13.24 28.23
CA ALA A 176 19.64 14.62 28.62
C ALA A 176 18.34 15.44 28.76
N LEU A 177 17.35 15.21 27.90
CA LEU A 177 16.03 15.85 28.00
C LEU A 177 15.35 15.53 29.33
N TYR A 178 15.33 14.25 29.72
CA TYR A 178 14.72 13.83 30.99
C TYR A 178 15.54 14.27 32.21
N THR A 179 16.88 14.26 32.13
CA THR A 179 17.74 14.76 33.22
C THR A 179 17.53 16.26 33.44
N TRP A 180 17.46 17.05 32.37
CA TRP A 180 17.14 18.47 32.44
C TRP A 180 15.75 18.70 33.03
N TRP A 181 14.75 17.94 32.61
CA TRP A 181 13.39 18.08 33.15
C TRP A 181 13.33 17.84 34.65
N HIS A 182 13.90 16.74 35.13
CA HIS A 182 13.92 16.41 36.56
C HIS A 182 14.66 17.46 37.40
N SER A 183 15.72 18.07 36.85
CA SER A 183 16.57 18.99 37.60
C SER A 183 16.10 20.44 37.57
N ALA A 184 15.43 20.89 36.50
CA ALA A 184 15.18 22.31 36.26
C ALA A 184 13.78 22.67 35.78
N ALA A 185 13.00 21.73 35.24
CA ALA A 185 11.75 22.06 34.52
C ALA A 185 10.49 21.34 35.00
N MET A 186 10.60 20.50 36.04
CA MET A 186 9.50 19.67 36.56
C MET A 186 8.23 20.47 36.90
N ASP A 187 8.39 21.69 37.42
CA ASP A 187 7.27 22.58 37.78
C ASP A 187 6.75 23.44 36.61
N THR A 188 7.44 23.41 35.46
CA THR A 188 7.22 24.36 34.36
C THR A 188 6.76 23.73 33.06
N VAL A 189 7.10 22.46 32.83
CA VAL A 189 6.74 21.70 31.62
C VAL A 189 6.10 20.40 32.08
N PRO A 190 4.86 20.09 31.67
CA PRO A 190 4.21 18.83 32.02
C PRO A 190 4.96 17.61 31.45
N LEU A 191 5.05 16.53 32.23
CA LEU A 191 5.73 15.29 31.80
C LEU A 191 5.11 14.72 30.51
N GLY A 192 3.78 14.79 30.37
CA GLY A 192 3.08 14.31 29.18
C GLY A 192 3.56 15.02 27.90
N VAL A 193 3.84 16.33 27.96
CA VAL A 193 4.37 17.09 26.81
C VAL A 193 5.75 16.56 26.39
N LEU A 194 6.62 16.21 27.35
CA LEU A 194 7.93 15.63 27.05
C LEU A 194 7.84 14.24 26.43
N GLN A 195 6.95 13.40 26.97
CA GLN A 195 6.73 12.06 26.44
C GLN A 195 6.16 12.13 25.02
N HIS A 196 5.21 13.01 24.76
CA HIS A 196 4.69 13.26 23.41
C HIS A 196 5.77 13.80 22.46
N LEU A 197 6.58 14.77 22.92
CA LEU A 197 7.69 15.32 22.15
C LEU A 197 8.71 14.24 21.77
N GLU A 198 9.06 13.37 22.71
CA GLU A 198 9.97 12.26 22.45
C GLU A 198 9.42 11.32 21.37
N LEU A 199 8.18 10.85 21.54
CA LEU A 199 7.56 9.89 20.65
C LEU A 199 7.40 10.45 19.22
N VAL A 200 6.90 11.68 19.10
CA VAL A 200 6.73 12.32 17.78
C VAL A 200 8.08 12.61 17.11
N SER A 201 9.10 13.00 17.89
CA SER A 201 10.43 13.26 17.34
C SER A 201 11.08 11.97 16.83
N CYS A 202 10.94 10.88 17.57
CA CYS A 202 11.42 9.56 17.15
C CYS A 202 10.75 9.13 15.84
N ASP A 203 9.44 9.28 15.72
CA ASP A 203 8.72 8.90 14.50
C ASP A 203 9.05 9.81 13.31
N ILE A 204 9.19 11.13 13.51
CA ILE A 204 9.63 12.07 12.46
C ILE A 204 11.02 11.67 11.94
N VAL A 205 12.00 11.43 12.83
CA VAL A 205 13.35 11.02 12.43
C VAL A 205 13.30 9.66 11.72
N ALA A 206 12.54 8.69 12.23
CA ALA A 206 12.36 7.39 11.59
C ALA A 206 11.67 7.50 10.22
N GLN A 207 10.71 8.40 10.03
CA GLN A 207 10.06 8.62 8.74
C GLN A 207 11.04 9.25 7.75
N ASN A 208 11.83 10.23 8.18
CA ASN A 208 12.80 10.90 7.30
C ASN A 208 13.93 9.96 6.88
N THR A 209 14.42 9.09 7.77
CA THR A 209 15.39 8.05 7.40
C THR A 209 14.79 7.02 6.42
N ARG A 210 13.51 6.63 6.61
CA ARG A 210 12.80 5.79 5.63
C ARG A 210 12.67 6.47 4.27
N LYS A 211 12.40 7.79 4.23
CA LYS A 211 12.32 8.58 2.97
C LYS A 211 13.68 8.68 2.28
N SER A 212 14.76 9.02 2.99
CA SER A 212 16.09 9.10 2.38
C SER A 212 16.54 7.74 1.83
N TYR A 213 16.37 6.68 2.61
CA TYR A 213 16.66 5.32 2.17
C TYR A 213 15.85 4.92 0.93
N ARG A 214 14.59 5.34 0.85
CA ARG A 214 13.73 5.08 -0.32
C ARG A 214 14.24 5.76 -1.59
N ILE A 215 14.77 6.98 -1.48
CA ILE A 215 15.36 7.73 -2.59
C ILE A 215 16.65 7.03 -3.06
N GLU A 216 17.55 6.69 -2.13
CA GLU A 216 18.78 5.94 -2.46
C GLU A 216 18.48 4.59 -3.12
N GLN A 217 17.45 3.88 -2.65
CA GLN A 217 17.00 2.63 -3.27
C GLN A 217 16.47 2.82 -4.70
N HIS A 218 15.80 3.94 -4.98
CA HIS A 218 15.28 4.24 -6.30
C HIS A 218 16.43 4.42 -7.31
N GLU A 219 17.47 5.16 -6.93
CA GLU A 219 18.68 5.33 -7.74
C GLU A 219 19.43 4.01 -7.97
N ARG A 220 19.32 3.07 -7.01
CA ARG A 220 19.84 1.69 -7.14
C ARG A 220 18.93 0.75 -7.93
N GLY A 221 17.91 1.26 -8.61
CA GLY A 221 17.02 0.48 -9.49
C GLY A 221 15.84 -0.21 -8.78
N ILE A 222 15.57 0.08 -7.51
CA ILE A 222 14.39 -0.44 -6.80
C ILE A 222 13.21 0.53 -6.98
N LEU A 223 12.50 0.33 -8.10
CA LEU A 223 11.36 1.13 -8.48
C LEU A 223 10.07 0.62 -7.79
N ARG A 224 9.37 1.52 -7.09
CA ARG A 224 8.08 1.25 -6.44
C ARG A 224 7.17 2.47 -6.49
N THR A 225 5.87 2.25 -6.55
CA THR A 225 4.82 3.28 -6.60
C THR A 225 4.70 4.03 -5.27
N ARG A 226 3.79 5.00 -5.19
CA ARG A 226 3.44 5.69 -3.94
C ARG A 226 2.87 4.73 -2.89
N GLU A 227 2.19 3.68 -3.33
CA GLU A 227 1.64 2.59 -2.50
C GLU A 227 2.70 1.53 -2.15
N MET A 228 3.97 1.76 -2.53
CA MET A 228 5.11 0.88 -2.28
C MET A 228 5.09 -0.46 -3.03
N GLU A 229 4.23 -0.61 -4.04
CA GLU A 229 4.24 -1.75 -4.97
C GLU A 229 5.40 -1.65 -5.95
N ARG A 230 6.10 -2.76 -6.21
CA ARG A 230 7.20 -2.76 -7.19
C ARG A 230 6.65 -2.60 -8.60
N TYR A 231 7.30 -1.75 -9.38
CA TYR A 231 7.12 -1.69 -10.84
C TYR A 231 8.47 -1.83 -11.53
N TYR A 232 8.46 -2.17 -12.82
CA TYR A 232 9.67 -2.35 -13.61
C TYR A 232 9.66 -1.36 -14.77
N ALA A 233 10.77 -0.65 -14.94
CA ALA A 233 10.99 0.27 -16.05
C ALA A 233 12.44 0.15 -16.52
N LEU A 234 12.67 0.46 -17.81
CA LEU A 234 14.02 0.50 -18.37
C LEU A 234 14.80 1.66 -17.73
N PRO A 235 16.11 1.49 -17.46
CA PRO A 235 16.95 2.58 -16.99
C PRO A 235 17.15 3.63 -18.09
N HIS A 236 17.62 4.81 -17.70
CA HIS A 236 18.03 5.83 -18.65
C HIS A 236 19.20 5.35 -19.52
N LEU A 237 19.14 5.70 -20.81
CA LEU A 237 20.14 5.30 -21.79
C LEU A 237 21.35 6.23 -21.78
N SER A 238 22.54 5.64 -21.86
CA SER A 238 23.76 6.33 -22.28
C SER A 238 24.28 5.65 -23.56
N GLY A 239 24.58 6.44 -24.60
CA GLY A 239 25.01 5.91 -25.90
C GLY A 239 23.86 5.48 -26.82
N PRO A 240 24.13 4.60 -27.82
CA PRO A 240 23.13 4.19 -28.81
C PRO A 240 22.08 3.28 -28.20
N ALA A 241 20.82 3.46 -28.58
CA ALA A 241 19.70 2.65 -28.10
C ALA A 241 19.81 1.17 -28.48
N MET A 242 20.43 0.88 -29.63
CA MET A 242 20.71 -0.47 -30.08
C MET A 242 22.18 -0.82 -29.84
N PRO A 243 22.50 -2.04 -29.40
CA PRO A 243 23.87 -2.47 -29.21
C PRO A 243 24.61 -2.49 -30.56
N VAL A 244 25.72 -1.76 -30.68
CA VAL A 244 26.56 -1.73 -31.90
C VAL A 244 27.80 -2.60 -31.72
N GLN A 245 28.54 -2.44 -30.62
CA GLN A 245 29.72 -3.27 -30.33
C GLN A 245 29.35 -4.63 -29.75
N LEU A 246 28.17 -4.72 -29.13
CA LEU A 246 27.62 -5.93 -28.51
C LEU A 246 26.49 -6.54 -29.36
N THR A 247 26.47 -6.27 -30.67
CA THR A 247 25.54 -6.90 -31.60
C THR A 247 25.65 -8.41 -31.49
N GLN A 248 24.53 -9.08 -31.23
CA GLN A 248 24.49 -10.53 -31.28
C GLN A 248 24.59 -10.98 -32.75
N PRO A 249 25.18 -12.17 -33.02
CA PRO A 249 25.12 -12.74 -34.35
C PRO A 249 23.64 -12.92 -34.76
N SER A 250 23.31 -12.60 -36.02
CA SER A 250 21.91 -12.63 -36.51
C SER A 250 21.27 -14.02 -36.40
N GLY A 251 22.07 -15.08 -36.34
CA GLY A 251 21.60 -16.47 -36.36
C GLY A 251 21.24 -16.98 -37.75
N GLU A 252 21.15 -16.09 -38.74
CA GLU A 252 20.96 -16.43 -40.15
C GLU A 252 22.29 -16.89 -40.76
N TYR A 253 22.24 -17.89 -41.64
CA TYR A 253 23.42 -18.28 -42.40
C TYR A 253 23.82 -17.11 -43.32
N PRO A 254 25.06 -16.59 -43.24
CA PRO A 254 25.42 -15.31 -43.87
C PRO A 254 25.70 -15.47 -45.37
N ASN A 255 24.71 -15.97 -46.11
CA ASN A 255 24.73 -15.93 -47.57
C ASN A 255 24.66 -14.46 -47.99
N GLY A 256 25.77 -13.95 -48.53
CA GLY A 256 25.82 -12.60 -49.05
C GLY A 256 24.79 -12.41 -50.16
N LYS A 257 24.09 -11.27 -50.15
CA LYS A 257 23.08 -10.96 -51.18
C LYS A 257 23.64 -11.06 -52.61
N TYR A 258 24.93 -10.78 -52.81
CA TYR A 258 25.60 -10.92 -54.11
C TYR A 258 26.30 -12.27 -54.32
N THR A 259 26.44 -13.11 -53.27
CA THR A 259 27.02 -14.45 -53.44
C THR A 259 25.98 -15.46 -53.89
N LEU A 260 24.74 -15.32 -53.40
CA LEU A 260 23.59 -16.10 -53.82
C LEU A 260 22.50 -15.12 -54.30
N MET A 261 22.58 -14.71 -55.57
CA MET A 261 21.64 -13.76 -56.17
C MET A 261 20.28 -14.45 -56.44
N VAL A 262 19.41 -14.49 -55.43
CA VAL A 262 18.05 -15.04 -55.52
C VAL A 262 17.03 -13.90 -55.63
N ASP A 263 16.84 -13.14 -54.55
CA ASP A 263 15.85 -12.07 -54.45
C ASP A 263 16.42 -10.81 -53.76
N GLY A 264 15.86 -9.64 -54.07
CA GLY A 264 16.17 -8.37 -53.38
C GLY A 264 17.49 -7.69 -53.78
N VAL A 265 18.12 -8.12 -54.87
CA VAL A 265 19.36 -7.57 -55.38
C VAL A 265 19.08 -6.59 -56.51
N GLU A 266 19.05 -5.29 -56.18
CA GLU A 266 18.95 -4.23 -57.18
C GLU A 266 20.34 -3.91 -57.75
N ILE A 267 20.59 -4.31 -59.00
CA ILE A 267 21.79 -3.96 -59.76
C ILE A 267 21.37 -3.15 -60.98
N HIS A 268 21.97 -1.97 -61.15
CA HIS A 268 21.71 -1.14 -62.32
C HIS A 268 22.01 -1.91 -63.61
N PRO A 269 21.16 -1.87 -64.65
CA PRO A 269 21.34 -2.70 -65.85
C PRO A 269 22.71 -2.57 -66.53
N LEU A 270 23.33 -1.38 -66.47
CA LEU A 270 24.68 -1.12 -66.98
C LEU A 270 25.79 -1.93 -66.29
N GLN A 271 25.57 -2.33 -65.03
CA GLN A 271 26.58 -2.98 -64.17
C GLN A 271 26.28 -4.48 -63.97
N ARG A 272 25.49 -5.10 -64.86
CA ARG A 272 25.03 -6.48 -64.71
C ARG A 272 26.22 -7.47 -64.68
N PRO A 273 26.40 -8.23 -63.58
CA PRO A 273 27.50 -9.19 -63.44
C PRO A 273 27.19 -10.54 -64.09
N ASP A 274 28.15 -11.46 -64.05
CA ASP A 274 28.00 -12.91 -64.27
C ASP A 274 27.44 -13.39 -65.62
N ALA A 275 27.83 -12.69 -66.70
CA ALA A 275 27.52 -13.07 -68.07
C ALA A 275 28.78 -13.39 -68.90
N ARG A 276 29.83 -13.95 -68.28
CA ARG A 276 31.16 -14.15 -68.90
C ARG A 276 31.12 -14.91 -70.23
N TYR A 277 30.23 -15.89 -70.34
CA TYR A 277 30.05 -16.70 -71.54
C TYR A 277 28.85 -16.27 -72.39
N THR A 278 28.23 -15.13 -72.07
CA THR A 278 27.12 -14.54 -72.83
C THR A 278 27.43 -13.08 -73.14
N HIS A 279 26.75 -12.11 -72.53
CA HIS A 279 26.83 -10.69 -72.87
C HIS A 279 28.14 -10.02 -72.41
N ASN A 280 28.82 -10.55 -71.39
CA ASN A 280 30.09 -9.99 -70.89
C ASN A 280 31.33 -10.70 -71.48
N MET A 281 31.16 -11.58 -72.48
CA MET A 281 32.29 -12.19 -73.20
C MET A 281 33.04 -11.18 -74.07
N TYR A 282 32.31 -10.18 -74.57
CA TYR A 282 32.81 -9.06 -75.35
C TYR A 282 32.44 -7.75 -74.66
N PRO A 283 33.20 -7.34 -73.63
CA PRO A 283 32.98 -6.04 -73.01
C PRO A 283 33.24 -4.91 -74.03
N ALA A 284 32.52 -3.81 -73.87
CA ALA A 284 32.68 -2.59 -74.69
C ALA A 284 34.05 -1.92 -74.47
#